data_AF-A0A1X1BSQ9-F1
#
_entry.id   AF-A0A1X1BSQ9-F1
#
_cell.length_a   1.000
_cell.length_b   1.000
_cell.length_c   1.000
_cell.angle_alpha   90.00
_cell.angle_beta   90.00
_cell.angle_gamma   90.00
#
_symmetry.space_group_name_H-M   'P 1'
#
loop_
_entity.id
_entity.type
_entity.pdbx_description
1 polymer ?
#
loop_
_entity_poly.entity_id
_entity_poly.type
_entity_poly.pdbx_seq_one_letter_code
_entity_poly.pdbx_strand_id
1 'polypeptide(L)' 'MADGYKPDINIKRLQLDIDSELHMRFKAVCSLRGEKMKPLIVEFIREWLDNNEPVWMKGQK' A
#
# COMPACT_ATOMS: atom_id res chain seq x y z
N MET A 1 12.44 -26.98 8.41
CA MET A 1 11.99 -25.91 9.32
C MET A 1 10.86 -25.16 8.63
N ALA A 2 9.62 -25.28 9.10
CA ALA A 2 8.50 -24.49 8.58
C ALA A 2 8.41 -23.21 9.39
N ASP A 3 8.86 -22.10 8.81
CA ASP A 3 8.74 -20.77 9.42
C ASP A 3 7.25 -20.42 9.55
N GLY A 4 6.78 -20.33 10.80
CA GLY A 4 5.38 -20.10 11.11
C GLY A 4 5.01 -18.65 10.80
N TYR A 5 4.38 -18.43 9.65
CA TYR A 5 3.76 -17.16 9.29
C TYR A 5 2.66 -16.82 10.33
N LYS A 6 3.00 -16.01 11.32
CA LYS A 6 2.01 -15.39 12.21
C LYS A 6 1.37 -14.24 11.45
N PRO A 7 0.06 -14.27 11.14
CA PRO A 7 -0.60 -13.16 10.48
C PRO A 7 -0.53 -11.95 11.42
N ASP A 8 0.01 -10.85 10.90
CA ASP A 8 0.12 -9.61 11.63
C ASP A 8 -1.30 -9.06 11.91
N ILE A 9 -1.73 -9.17 13.17
CA ILE A 9 -3.09 -8.86 13.66
C ILE A 9 -3.52 -7.40 13.41
N ASN A 10 -2.59 -6.53 13.01
CA ASN A 10 -2.86 -5.12 12.73
C ASN A 10 -2.93 -4.78 11.23
N ILE A 11 -2.80 -5.76 10.31
CA ILE A 11 -2.94 -5.49 8.88
C ILE A 11 -4.41 -5.56 8.47
N LYS A 12 -4.97 -4.43 8.05
CA LYS A 12 -6.28 -4.37 7.40
C LYS A 12 -6.14 -4.66 5.90
N ARG A 13 -7.08 -5.45 5.36
CA ARG A 13 -7.18 -5.68 3.91
C ARG A 13 -7.93 -4.53 3.27
N LEU A 14 -7.32 -3.94 2.24
CA LEU A 14 -7.94 -2.90 1.42
C LEU A 14 -8.40 -3.54 0.10
N GLN A 15 -9.70 -3.45 -0.18
CA GLN A 15 -10.28 -3.83 -1.47
C GLN A 15 -10.75 -2.54 -2.16
N LEU A 16 -10.35 -2.34 -3.41
CA LEU A 16 -10.64 -1.15 -4.18
C LEU A 16 -11.13 -1.56 -5.56
N ASP A 17 -12.15 -0.86 -6.05
CA ASP A 17 -12.49 -0.85 -7.47
C ASP A 17 -11.64 0.22 -8.15
N ILE A 18 -10.76 -0.23 -9.04
CA ILE A 18 -9.88 0.62 -9.83
C ILE A 18 -10.25 0.40 -11.29
N ASP A 19 -10.29 1.48 -12.06
CA ASP A 19 -10.43 1.39 -13.51
C ASP A 19 -9.44 0.37 -14.10
N SER A 20 -9.94 -0.43 -15.05
CA SER A 20 -9.20 -1.59 -15.57
C SER A 20 -7.96 -1.16 -16.36
N GLU A 21 -8.03 -0.05 -17.09
CA GLU A 21 -6.87 0.48 -17.82
C GLU A 21 -5.82 1.00 -16.83
N LEU A 22 -6.22 1.76 -15.81
CA LEU A 22 -5.33 2.26 -14.77
C LEU A 22 -4.62 1.12 -14.03
N HIS A 23 -5.37 0.09 -13.62
CA HIS A 23 -4.79 -1.08 -12.97
C HIS A 23 -3.80 -1.81 -13.89
N MET A 24 -4.14 -2.01 -15.17
CA MET A 24 -3.25 -2.63 -16.15
C MET A 24 -1.95 -1.85 -16.32
N ARG A 25 -2.04 -0.53 -16.50
CA ARG A 25 -0.88 0.35 -16.67
C ARG A 25 -0.01 0.36 -15.43
N PHE A 26 -0.61 0.48 -14.25
CA PHE A 26 0.13 0.45 -12.99
C PHE A 26 0.85 -0.89 -12.79
N LYS A 27 0.18 -2.02 -13.05
CA LYS A 27 0.79 -3.35 -12.99
C LYS A 27 1.95 -3.51 -13.97
N ALA A 28 1.81 -3.02 -15.21
CA ALA A 28 2.86 -3.09 -16.22
C ALA A 28 4.11 -2.33 -15.77
N VAL A 29 3.95 -1.11 -15.26
CA VAL A 29 5.05 -0.29 -14.72
C VAL A 29 5.72 -0.97 -13.52
N CYS A 30 4.95 -1.51 -12.58
CA CYS A 30 5.49 -2.27 -11.44
C CYS A 30 6.34 -3.46 -11.92
N SER A 31 5.84 -4.19 -12.92
CA SER A 31 6.52 -5.36 -13.48
C SER A 31 7.84 -4.98 -14.15
N LEU A 32 7.87 -3.88 -14.90
CA LEU A 32 9.08 -3.36 -15.54
C LEU A 32 10.14 -2.92 -14.53
N ARG A 33 9.73 -2.43 -13.36
CA ARG A 33 10.63 -1.99 -12.29
C ARG A 33 11.03 -3.12 -11.33
N GLY A 34 10.45 -4.31 -11.47
CA GLY A 34 10.67 -5.43 -10.53
C GLY A 34 10.01 -5.22 -9.17
N GLU A 35 9.02 -4.34 -9.08
CA GLU A 35 8.37 -3.96 -7.83
C GLU A 35 6.99 -4.61 -7.67
N LYS A 36 6.57 -4.79 -6.42
CA LYS A 36 5.22 -5.30 -6.10
C LYS A 36 4.26 -4.13 -5.93
N MET A 37 3.03 -4.28 -6.40
CA MET A 37 2.00 -3.24 -6.29
C MET A 37 1.65 -2.90 -4.83
N LYS A 38 1.60 -3.90 -3.96
CA LYS A 38 1.22 -3.73 -2.54
C LYS A 38 2.11 -2.73 -1.79
N PRO A 39 3.45 -2.87 -1.74
CA PRO A 39 4.30 -1.89 -1.07
C PRO A 39 4.16 -0.49 -1.67
N LEU A 40 4.08 -0.37 -3.00
CA LEU A 40 3.90 0.93 -3.66
C LEU A 40 2.60 1.63 -3.26
N ILE A 41 1.47 0.90 -3.16
CA ILE A 41 0.20 1.48 -2.67
C ILE A 41 0.34 1.94 -1.22
N VAL A 42 1.04 1.18 -0.37
CA VAL A 42 1.28 1.56 1.03
C VAL A 42 2.14 2.81 1.11
N GLU A 43 3.18 2.93 0.29
CA GLU A 43 4.01 4.14 0.23
C GLU A 43 3.23 5.34 -0.27
N PHE A 44 2.43 5.17 -1.33
CA PHE A 44 1.56 6.23 -1.83
C PHE A 44 0.59 6.74 -0.75
N ILE A 45 0.00 5.84 0.03
CA ILE A 45 -0.88 6.22 1.15
C ILE A 45 -0.09 6.97 2.22
N ARG A 46 1.14 6.54 2.55
CA ARG A 46 1.99 7.24 3.53
C ARG A 46 2.36 8.65 3.07
N GLU A 47 2.77 8.80 1.82
CA GLU A 47 3.10 10.10 1.23
C GLU A 47 1.86 11.01 1.19
N TRP A 48 0.70 10.46 0.82
CA TRP A 48 -0.55 11.22 0.85
C TRP A 48 -0.86 11.69 2.27
N LEU A 49 -0.74 10.82 3.28
CA LEU A 49 -0.96 11.20 4.67
C LEU A 49 0.03 12.26 5.15
N ASP A 50 1.32 12.16 4.83
CA ASP A 50 2.29 13.16 5.31
C ASP A 50 1.94 14.59 4.84
N ASN A 51 1.41 14.70 3.62
CA ASN A 51 1.01 15.97 3.00
C ASN A 51 -0.38 16.47 3.42
N ASN A 52 -1.29 15.58 3.82
CA ASN A 52 -2.71 15.91 4.02
C ASN A 52 -3.20 15.68 5.45
N GLU A 53 -2.46 14.94 6.28
CA GLU A 53 -2.83 14.70 7.67
C GLU A 53 -2.64 16.00 8.47
N PRO A 54 -3.70 16.49 9.12
CA PRO A 54 -3.59 17.69 9.92
C PRO A 54 -2.63 17.44 11.09
N VAL A 55 -1.84 18.44 11.43
CA VAL A 55 -0.74 18.36 12.40
C VAL A 55 -1.16 17.77 13.75
N TRP A 56 -2.42 17.97 14.16
CA TRP A 56 -2.94 17.44 15.42
C TRP A 56 -3.21 15.92 15.42
N MET A 57 -3.22 15.27 14.26
CA MET A 57 -3.29 13.81 14.14
C MET A 57 -1.90 13.15 14.16
N LYS A 58 -0.83 13.91 13.87
CA LYS A 58 0.56 13.41 13.91
C LYS A 58 0.97 13.16 15.37
N GLY A 59 0.95 11.90 15.83
CA GLY A 59 1.46 11.50 17.15
C GLY A 59 0.52 10.71 18.06
N GLN A 60 -0.69 10.35 17.63
CA GLN A 60 -1.51 9.34 18.33
C GLN A 60 -0.98 7.94 18.01
N LYS A 61 0.12 7.55 18.67
CA LYS A 61 0.71 6.21 18.62
C LYS A 61 0.46 5.45 19.91
#